data_AF-A0A8J4EDH5-F1
#
_entry.id   AF-A0A8J4EDH5-F1
#
_cell.length_a   1.000
_cell.length_b   1.000
_cell.length_c   1.000
_cell.angle_alpha   90.00
_cell.angle_beta   90.00
_cell.angle_gamma   90.00
#
_symmetry.space_group_name_H-M   'P 1'
#
loop_
_entity.id
_entity.type
_entity.pdbx_description
1 polymer ?
#
loop_
_entity_poly.entity_id
_entity_poly.type
_entity_poly.pdbx_seq_one_letter_code
_entity_poly.pdbx_strand_id
1 'polypeptide(L)'
;MTIQLLLPADPVSVPTATVGTYGTYTDAQRAVDYLSDHGFPVQHATIVGTDLRLVESVLGRMTTPRAALAGAGSGAWFGLLVGALLALFTPGAWWLVPAAGVVGGTLWGAGMAAVAQHTWRSA
;
A
#
# COMPACT_ATOMS: atom_id res chain seq x y z
N MET A 1 -10.42 15.41 -24.97
CA MET A 1 -9.26 15.48 -24.05
C MET A 1 -8.35 14.33 -24.42
N THR A 2 -7.25 14.63 -25.09
CA THR A 2 -6.36 13.65 -25.74
C THR A 2 -5.23 13.29 -24.79
N ILE A 3 -5.14 12.02 -24.41
CA ILE A 3 -4.00 11.50 -23.64
C ILE A 3 -3.02 10.92 -24.66
N GLN A 4 -1.98 11.68 -24.98
CA GLN A 4 -0.80 11.16 -25.68
C GLN A 4 0.13 10.55 -24.64
N LEU A 5 0.11 9.22 -24.52
CA LEU A 5 1.15 8.46 -23.82
C LEU A 5 2.44 8.61 -24.62
N LEU A 6 3.34 9.47 -24.13
CA LEU A 6 4.72 9.53 -24.61
C LEU A 6 5.33 8.15 -24.40
N LEU A 7 5.64 7.46 -25.50
CA LEU A 7 6.31 6.17 -25.52
C LEU A 7 7.55 6.27 -24.61
N PRO A 8 7.63 5.48 -23.52
CA PRO A 8 8.77 5.55 -22.63
C PRO A 8 10.03 5.36 -23.46
N ALA A 9 10.94 6.33 -23.41
CA ALA A 9 12.27 6.18 -23.97
C ALA A 9 12.81 4.84 -23.46
N ASP A 10 13.11 3.92 -24.38
CA ASP A 10 13.49 2.55 -24.07
C ASP A 10 14.53 2.55 -22.94
N PRO A 11 14.24 2.00 -21.74
CA PRO A 11 15.15 2.09 -20.61
C PRO A 11 16.44 1.25 -20.79
N VAL A 12 16.62 0.64 -21.96
CA VAL A 12 17.69 -0.31 -22.25
C VAL A 12 18.36 0.04 -23.58
N SER A 13 19.01 1.20 -23.66
CA SER A 13 19.95 1.50 -24.75
C SER A 13 21.31 0.79 -24.56
N VAL A 14 21.35 -0.27 -23.75
CA VAL A 14 22.46 -1.22 -23.70
C VAL A 14 22.10 -2.42 -24.59
N PRO A 15 22.94 -2.77 -25.58
CA PRO A 15 22.67 -3.90 -26.45
C PRO A 15 22.53 -5.18 -25.61
N THR A 16 21.29 -5.65 -25.47
CA THR A 16 20.95 -6.83 -24.68
C THR A 16 20.58 -7.94 -25.64
N ALA A 17 21.25 -9.09 -25.52
CA ALA A 17 20.90 -10.28 -26.29
C ALA A 17 19.84 -11.09 -25.52
N THR A 18 18.72 -11.43 -26.19
CA THR A 18 17.70 -12.30 -25.60
C THR A 18 18.21 -13.73 -25.56
N VAL A 19 18.37 -14.28 -24.35
CA VAL A 19 18.86 -15.67 -24.14
C VAL A 19 17.71 -16.68 -24.28
N GLY A 20 16.48 -16.28 -23.97
CA GLY A 20 15.27 -17.10 -24.12
C GLY A 20 14.02 -16.37 -23.67
N THR A 21 12.85 -16.83 -24.12
CA THR A 21 11.54 -16.28 -23.75
C THR A 21 10.71 -17.38 -23.10
N TYR A 22 10.13 -17.09 -21.94
CA TYR A 22 9.38 -18.05 -21.15
C TYR A 22 8.00 -17.48 -20.81
N GLY A 23 6.97 -18.33 -20.82
CA GLY A 23 5.59 -17.91 -20.55
C GLY A 23 5.27 -17.71 -19.07
N THR A 24 6.10 -18.24 -18.17
CA THR A 24 5.92 -18.09 -16.73
C THR A 24 7.21 -17.64 -16.06
N TYR A 25 7.08 -16.89 -14.97
CA TYR A 25 8.23 -16.49 -14.16
C TYR A 25 8.97 -17.70 -13.59
N THR A 26 8.25 -18.76 -13.20
CA THR A 26 8.84 -19.99 -12.68
C THR A 26 9.70 -20.72 -13.71
N ASP A 27 9.31 -20.72 -14.99
CA ASP A 27 10.13 -21.33 -16.04
C ASP A 27 11.36 -20.47 -16.37
N ALA A 28 11.22 -19.15 -16.33
CA ALA A 28 12.36 -18.24 -16.45
C ALA A 28 13.36 -18.43 -15.30
N GLN A 29 12.88 -18.60 -14.06
CA GLN A 29 13.72 -18.91 -12.90
C GLN A 29 14.46 -20.23 -13.08
N ARG A 30 13.78 -21.31 -13.47
CA ARG A 30 14.44 -22.61 -13.73
C ARG A 30 15.54 -22.53 -14.79
N ALA A 31 15.32 -21.73 -15.83
CA ALA A 31 16.33 -21.52 -16.85
C ALA A 31 17.55 -20.76 -16.30
N VAL A 32 17.34 -19.75 -15.45
CA VAL A 32 18.43 -19.03 -14.77
C VAL A 32 19.19 -19.96 -13.82
N ASP A 33 18.48 -20.78 -13.05
CA ASP A 33 19.08 -21.78 -12.15
C ASP A 33 19.95 -22.77 -12.93
N TYR A 34 19.40 -23.34 -14.02
CA TYR A 34 20.15 -24.25 -14.90
C TYR A 34 21.40 -23.59 -15.49
N LEU A 35 21.29 -22.34 -15.97
CA LEU A 35 22.43 -21.60 -16.51
C LEU A 35 23.49 -21.33 -15.43
N SER A 36 23.07 -20.95 -14.22
CA SER A 36 23.94 -20.76 -13.07
C SER A 36 24.72 -22.03 -12.71
N ASP A 37 24.04 -23.17 -12.66
CA ASP A 37 24.64 -24.48 -12.33
C ASP A 37 25.70 -24.91 -13.36
N HIS A 38 25.59 -24.45 -14.61
CA HIS A 38 26.54 -24.73 -15.69
C HIS A 38 27.63 -23.65 -15.83
N GLY A 39 27.77 -22.77 -14.83
CA GLY A 39 28.83 -21.76 -14.76
C GLY A 39 28.60 -20.54 -15.65
N PHE A 40 27.39 -20.34 -16.18
CA PHE A 40 27.05 -19.11 -16.89
C PHE A 40 27.02 -17.92 -15.90
N PRO A 41 27.59 -16.76 -16.25
CA PRO A 41 27.61 -15.59 -15.38
C PRO A 41 26.23 -14.91 -15.33
N VAL A 42 25.28 -15.52 -14.61
CA VAL A 42 23.91 -15.03 -14.45
C VAL A 42 23.83 -13.68 -13.72
N GLN A 43 24.92 -13.18 -13.13
CA GLN A 43 24.99 -11.87 -12.48
C GLN A 43 24.76 -10.71 -13.47
N HIS A 44 24.91 -10.96 -14.78
CA HIS A 44 24.62 -10.00 -15.84
C HIS A 44 23.31 -10.30 -16.58
N ALA A 45 22.58 -11.36 -16.20
CA ALA A 45 21.29 -11.67 -16.79
C ALA A 45 20.19 -10.82 -16.15
N THR A 46 19.31 -10.25 -16.97
CA THR A 46 18.15 -9.49 -16.51
C THR A 46 16.87 -10.19 -16.98
N ILE A 47 15.96 -10.45 -16.05
CA ILE A 47 14.61 -10.96 -16.39
C ILE A 47 13.73 -9.76 -16.71
N VAL A 48 13.30 -9.64 -17.96
CA VAL A 48 12.36 -8.61 -18.42
C VAL A 48 10.99 -9.25 -18.54
N GLY A 49 10.05 -8.86 -17.67
CA GLY A 49 8.65 -9.24 -17.82
C GLY A 49 7.98 -8.34 -18.85
N THR A 50 7.64 -8.87 -20.02
CA THR A 50 6.80 -8.19 -21.00
C THR A 50 5.33 -8.43 -20.68
N ASP A 51 4.47 -7.47 -21.03
CA ASP A 51 3.00 -7.61 -20.93
C ASP A 51 2.47 -7.93 -19.52
N LEU A 52 3.09 -7.36 -18.48
CA LEU A 52 2.58 -7.49 -17.12
C LEU A 52 1.14 -6.94 -17.03
N ARG A 53 0.19 -7.84 -16.83
CA ARG A 53 -1.21 -7.48 -16.62
C ARG A 53 -1.47 -7.21 -15.15
N LEU A 54 -1.55 -5.93 -14.79
CA LEU A 54 -2.00 -5.51 -13.47
C LEU A 54 -3.53 -5.71 -13.39
N VAL A 55 -3.96 -6.69 -12.59
CA VAL A 55 -5.38 -6.90 -12.28
C VAL A 55 -5.65 -6.29 -10.92
N GLU A 56 -6.09 -5.03 -10.91
CA GLU A 56 -6.55 -4.39 -9.67
C GLU A 56 -8.04 -4.69 -9.46
N SER A 57 -8.36 -5.36 -8.36
CA SER A 57 -9.75 -5.57 -7.96
C SER A 57 -10.28 -4.28 -7.32
N VAL A 58 -11.13 -3.57 -8.05
CA VAL A 58 -11.73 -2.32 -7.57
C VAL A 58 -12.76 -2.64 -6.48
N LEU A 59 -12.34 -2.59 -5.21
CA LEU A 59 -13.19 -2.82 -4.03
C LEU A 59 -14.22 -1.69 -3.79
N GLY A 60 -14.22 -0.67 -4.64
CA GLY A 60 -15.13 0.47 -4.61
C GLY A 60 -14.41 1.80 -4.39
N ARG A 61 -15.14 2.89 -4.61
CA ARG A 61 -14.59 4.26 -4.48
C ARG A 61 -14.26 4.60 -3.02
N MET A 62 -13.01 4.94 -2.76
CA MET A 62 -12.55 5.47 -1.47
C MET A 62 -12.89 6.98 -1.40
N THR A 63 -14.11 7.29 -0.96
CA THR A 63 -14.59 8.68 -0.80
C THR A 63 -14.14 9.26 0.55
N THR A 64 -13.96 10.59 0.63
CA THR A 64 -13.63 11.29 1.89
C THR A 64 -14.47 10.86 3.11
N PRO A 65 -15.81 10.70 3.03
CA PRO A 65 -16.60 10.20 4.16
C PRO A 65 -16.24 8.76 4.56
N ARG A 66 -15.90 7.90 3.60
CA ARG A 66 -15.49 6.51 3.88
C ARG A 66 -14.11 6.46 4.57
N ALA A 67 -13.19 7.35 4.17
CA ALA A 67 -11.91 7.52 4.84
C ALA A 67 -12.10 8.05 6.27
N ALA A 68 -12.92 9.09 6.45
CA ALA A 68 -13.23 9.64 7.76
C ALA A 68 -13.88 8.61 8.70
N LEU A 69 -14.80 7.78 8.19
CA LEU A 69 -15.40 6.69 8.98
C LEU A 69 -14.38 5.62 9.38
N ALA A 70 -13.48 5.24 8.45
CA ALA A 70 -12.41 4.29 8.77
C ALA A 70 -11.45 4.84 9.84
N GLY A 71 -11.09 6.13 9.75
CA GLY A 71 -10.28 6.81 10.76
C GLY A 71 -11.01 7.03 12.09
N ALA A 72 -12.32 7.30 12.05
CA ALA A 72 -13.13 7.43 13.25
C ALA A 72 -13.15 6.12 14.05
N GLY A 73 -13.24 4.97 13.38
CA GLY A 73 -13.23 3.65 14.02
C GLY A 73 -11.91 3.35 14.74
N SER A 74 -10.77 3.60 14.09
CA SER A 74 -9.45 3.41 14.71
C SER A 74 -9.20 4.41 15.84
N GLY A 75 -9.62 5.65 15.66
CA GLY A 75 -9.59 6.69 16.68
C GLY A 75 -10.47 6.39 17.89
N ALA A 76 -11.67 5.83 17.68
CA ALA A 76 -12.58 5.40 18.75
C ALA A 76 -11.93 4.35 19.64
N TRP A 77 -11.33 3.33 19.01
CA TRP A 77 -10.68 2.24 19.71
C TRP A 77 -9.49 2.73 20.54
N PHE A 78 -8.65 3.58 19.95
CA PHE A 78 -7.51 4.16 20.65
C PHE A 78 -7.95 5.09 21.79
N GLY A 79 -8.96 5.92 21.55
CA GLY A 79 -9.57 6.80 22.54
C GLY A 79 -10.20 6.04 23.71
N LEU A 80 -10.87 4.92 23.43
CA LEU A 80 -11.40 4.00 24.43
C LEU A 80 -10.27 3.45 25.31
N LEU A 81 -9.20 2.95 24.69
CA LEU A 81 -8.06 2.38 25.39
C LEU A 81 -7.41 3.41 26.32
N VAL A 82 -7.09 4.59 25.80
CA VAL A 82 -6.46 5.67 26.59
C VAL A 82 -7.39 6.13 27.71
N GLY A 83 -8.67 6.35 27.41
CA GLY A 83 -9.63 6.76 28.42
C GLY A 83 -9.88 5.68 29.48
N ALA A 84 -9.88 4.39 29.10
CA ALA A 84 -9.94 3.27 30.03
C ALA A 84 -8.72 3.26 30.96
N LEU A 85 -7.50 3.43 30.44
CA LEU A 85 -6.29 3.51 31.26
C LEU A 85 -6.34 4.70 32.23
N LEU A 86 -6.78 5.87 31.79
CA LEU A 86 -6.91 7.06 32.66
C LEU A 86 -8.03 6.91 33.71
N ALA A 87 -9.08 6.16 33.40
CA ALA A 87 -10.17 5.87 34.33
C ALA A 87 -9.70 5.13 35.58
N LEU A 88 -8.67 4.28 35.47
CA LEU A 88 -8.06 3.59 36.62
C LEU A 88 -7.48 4.57 37.64
N PHE A 89 -7.02 5.74 37.18
CA PHE A 89 -6.43 6.79 38.03
C PHE A 89 -7.44 7.87 38.43
N THR A 90 -8.71 7.77 38.02
CA THR A 90 -9.75 8.78 38.28
C THR A 90 -10.94 8.19 39.03
N PRO A 91 -10.85 8.02 40.36
CA PRO A 91 -11.95 7.52 41.18
C PRO A 91 -13.21 8.38 41.01
N GLY A 92 -14.36 7.75 40.80
CA GLY A 92 -15.65 8.43 40.60
C GLY A 92 -16.00 8.81 39.16
N ALA A 93 -15.05 8.75 38.23
CA ALA A 93 -15.27 9.06 36.81
C ALA A 93 -14.99 7.87 35.87
N TRP A 94 -15.16 6.65 36.38
CA TRP A 94 -14.78 5.40 35.71
C TRP A 94 -15.43 5.19 34.33
N TRP A 95 -16.60 5.78 34.08
CA TRP A 95 -17.30 5.72 32.78
C TRP A 95 -17.17 7.00 31.95
N LEU A 96 -16.99 8.15 32.61
CA LEU A 96 -16.87 9.46 31.95
C LEU A 96 -15.53 9.61 31.21
N VAL A 97 -14.44 9.16 31.82
CA VAL A 97 -13.09 9.30 31.23
C VAL A 97 -12.93 8.44 29.97
N PRO A 98 -13.36 7.17 29.92
CA PRO A 98 -13.38 6.39 28.69
C PRO A 98 -14.31 6.98 27.63
N ALA A 99 -15.50 7.44 28.02
CA ALA A 99 -16.45 8.05 27.08
C ALA A 99 -15.89 9.31 26.41
N ALA A 100 -15.26 10.19 27.19
CA ALA A 100 -14.58 11.37 26.66
C ALA A 100 -13.41 10.99 25.73
N GLY A 101 -12.66 9.94 26.09
CA GLY A 101 -11.61 9.37 25.26
C GLY A 101 -12.12 8.90 23.90
N VAL A 102 -13.24 8.17 23.85
CA VAL A 102 -13.87 7.72 22.59
C VAL A 102 -14.30 8.90 21.73
N VAL A 103 -14.92 9.92 22.31
CA VAL A 103 -15.35 11.13 21.56
C VAL A 103 -14.14 11.88 21.01
N GLY A 104 -13.11 12.12 21.83
CA GLY A 104 -11.89 12.78 21.37
C GLY A 104 -11.17 11.96 20.28
N GLY A 105 -11.04 10.66 20.51
CA GLY A 105 -10.38 9.73 19.59
C GLY A 105 -11.10 9.61 18.25
N THR A 106 -12.43 9.50 18.25
CA THR A 106 -13.24 9.47 17.00
C THR A 106 -13.06 10.75 16.18
N LEU A 107 -13.17 11.91 16.80
CA LEU A 107 -13.02 13.21 16.13
C LEU A 107 -11.61 13.39 15.55
N TRP A 108 -10.60 13.04 16.35
CA TRP A 108 -9.20 13.10 15.93
C TRP A 108 -8.91 12.15 14.76
N GLY A 109 -9.30 10.88 14.90
CA GLY A 109 -9.08 9.85 13.88
C GLY A 109 -9.81 10.14 12.57
N ALA A 110 -11.04 10.66 12.64
CA ALA A 110 -11.79 11.10 11.48
C ALA A 110 -11.09 12.25 10.75
N GLY A 111 -10.60 13.25 11.51
CA GLY A 111 -9.87 14.40 10.97
C GLY A 111 -8.58 13.98 10.26
N MET A 112 -7.77 13.14 10.90
CA MET A 112 -6.50 12.66 10.33
C MET A 112 -6.71 11.83 9.07
N ALA A 113 -7.73 10.96 9.03
CA ALA A 113 -8.03 10.19 7.83
C ALA A 113 -8.56 11.05 6.68
N ALA A 114 -9.31 12.12 6.99
CA ALA A 114 -9.73 13.09 5.98
C ALA A 114 -8.55 13.90 5.42
N VAL A 115 -7.61 14.32 6.27
CA VAL A 115 -6.37 15.01 5.86
C VAL A 115 -5.50 14.11 5.02
N ALA A 116 -5.30 12.85 5.43
CA ALA A 116 -4.56 11.87 4.64
C ALA A 116 -5.18 11.72 3.24
N GLN A 117 -6.51 11.57 3.15
CA GLN A 117 -7.20 11.50 1.86
C GLN A 117 -7.00 12.75 1.01
N HIS A 118 -6.83 13.92 1.63
CA HIS A 118 -6.53 15.15 0.90
C HIS A 118 -5.10 15.15 0.36
N THR A 119 -4.11 14.72 1.16
CA THR A 119 -2.70 14.67 0.71
C THR A 119 -2.46 13.67 -0.42
N TRP A 120 -3.23 12.58 -0.49
CA TRP A 120 -3.15 11.63 -1.61
C TRP A 120 -3.66 12.19 -2.94
N ARG A 121 -4.47 13.26 -2.91
CA ARG A 121 -4.96 13.91 -4.14
C ARG A 121 -3.96 14.90 -4.72
N SER A 122 -2.93 15.27 -3.96
CA SER A 122 -1.93 16.27 -4.33
C SER A 122 -0.59 15.68 -4.81
N ALA A 123 -0.48 14.34 -4.90
CA ALA A 123 0.66 13.61 -5.43
C ALA A 123 0.29 12.96 -6.76
#